data_AF-A0A5N1J1W4-F1
#
_entry.id   AF-A0A5N1J1W4-F1
#
_cell.length_a   1.000
_cell.length_b   1.000
_cell.length_c   1.000
_cell.angle_alpha   90.00
_cell.angle_beta   90.00
_cell.angle_gamma   90.00
#
_symmetry.space_group_name_H-M   'P 1'
#
loop_
_entity.id
_entity.type
_entity.pdbx_description
1 polymer ?
#
loop_
_entity_poly.entity_id
_entity_poly.type
_entity_poly.pdbx_seq_one_letter_code
_entity_poly.pdbx_strand_id
1 'polypeptide(L)' 'MHTPTKNAVSILFHNQMSKDFSHAVFLEREEALEALMGGGFNYSREGSDIFLQIASETELLHIRRITKIPLFIKF' A
#
# COMPACT_ATOMS: atom_id res chain seq x y z
N MET A 1 -9.16 -23.79 20.95
CA MET A 1 -8.50 -22.47 20.82
C MET A 1 -8.67 -22.04 19.36
N HIS A 2 -9.44 -20.99 19.08
CA HIS A 2 -9.51 -20.42 17.74
C HIS A 2 -8.25 -19.60 17.50
N THR A 3 -7.47 -20.00 16.51
CA THR A 3 -6.42 -19.18 15.91
C THR A 3 -7.04 -17.86 15.44
N PRO A 4 -6.44 -16.69 15.75
CA PRO A 4 -6.93 -15.44 15.19
C PRO A 4 -6.73 -15.51 13.68
N THR A 5 -7.84 -15.51 12.93
CA THR A 5 -7.84 -15.24 11.50
C THR A 5 -7.14 -13.91 11.33
N LYS A 6 -5.90 -13.91 10.83
CA LYS A 6 -5.20 -12.65 10.56
C LYS A 6 -6.00 -11.97 9.44
N ASN A 7 -6.67 -10.87 9.75
CA ASN A 7 -7.43 -10.13 8.75
C ASN A 7 -6.47 -9.62 7.69
N ALA A 8 -6.72 -10.01 6.45
CA ALA A 8 -5.99 -9.53 5.29
C ALA A 8 -6.53 -8.14 4.90
N VAL A 9 -5.62 -7.25 4.52
CA VAL A 9 -5.91 -5.90 4.03
C VAL A 9 -5.41 -5.82 2.59
N SER A 10 -6.32 -5.57 1.66
CA SER A 10 -5.95 -5.39 0.25
C SER A 10 -5.56 -3.93 0.03
N ILE A 11 -4.48 -3.68 -0.68
CA ILE A 11 -4.04 -2.33 -1.04
C ILE A 11 -3.88 -2.24 -2.55
N LEU A 12 -4.62 -1.31 -3.14
CA LEU A 12 -4.50 -0.90 -4.52
C LEU A 12 -3.71 0.41 -4.59
N PHE A 13 -2.50 0.34 -5.12
CA PHE A 13 -1.62 1.48 -5.36
C PHE A 13 -1.89 2.03 -6.76
N HIS A 14 -2.25 3.31 -6.86
CA HIS A 14 -2.41 4.02 -8.12
C HIS A 14 -1.30 5.05 -8.30
N ASN A 15 -0.42 4.83 -9.27
CA ASN A 15 0.59 5.80 -9.66
C ASN A 15 -0.03 6.84 -10.58
N GLN A 16 -0.26 8.05 -10.09
CA GLN A 16 -0.90 9.11 -10.88
C GLN A 16 -0.03 9.60 -12.05
N MET A 17 1.30 9.46 -11.95
CA MET A 17 2.24 9.91 -12.98
C MET A 17 2.21 8.99 -14.21
N SER A 18 2.26 7.67 -13.99
CA SER A 18 2.23 6.67 -15.07
C SER A 18 0.83 6.13 -15.37
N LYS A 19 -0.15 6.41 -14.51
CA LYS A 19 -1.51 5.83 -14.51
C LYS A 19 -1.54 4.31 -14.31
N ASP A 20 -0.45 3.75 -13.79
CA ASP A 20 -0.35 2.32 -13.50
C ASP A 20 -1.00 1.99 -12.16
N PHE A 21 -1.51 0.77 -12.07
CA PHE A 21 -2.03 0.19 -10.85
C PHE A 21 -1.14 -0.96 -10.39
N SER A 22 -0.97 -1.10 -9.08
CA SER A 22 -0.30 -2.25 -8.45
C SER A 22 -1.13 -2.69 -7.25
N HIS A 23 -1.14 -3.99 -6.98
CA HIS A 23 -1.95 -4.55 -5.90
C HIS A 23 -1.08 -5.36 -4.94
N ALA A 24 -1.36 -5.26 -3.65
CA ALA A 24 -0.72 -6.04 -2.61
C ALA A 24 -1.70 -6.40 -1.50
N VAL A 25 -1.39 -7.46 -0.77
CA VAL A 25 -2.16 -7.87 0.39
C VAL A 25 -1.22 -7.90 1.58
N PHE A 26 -1.61 -7.21 2.65
CA PHE A 26 -0.90 -7.17 3.93
C PHE A 26 -1.76 -7.80 5.01
N LEU A 27 -1.15 -8.13 6.14
CA LEU A 27 -1.89 -8.50 7.35
C LEU A 27 -2.09 -7.26 8.23
N GLU A 28 -3.21 -7.15 8.95
CA GLU A 28 -3.53 -5.96 9.78
C GLU A 28 -2.45 -5.57 10.80
N ARG A 29 -1.59 -6.50 11.21
CA ARG A 29 -0.50 -6.28 12.18
C ARG A 29 0.90 -6.37 11.56
N GLU A 30 0.97 -6.21 10.25
CA GLU A 30 2.24 -6.20 9.56
C GLU A 30 2.89 -4.82 9.71
N GLU A 31 4.16 -4.78 10.16
CA GLU A 31 4.91 -3.53 10.36
C GLU A 31 4.92 -2.66 9.08
N ALA A 32 4.97 -3.31 7.91
CA ALA A 32 4.93 -2.61 6.62
C ALA A 32 3.59 -1.89 6.40
N LEU A 33 2.46 -2.47 6.82
CA LEU A 33 1.15 -1.82 6.74
C LEU A 33 1.07 -0.63 7.69
N GLU A 34 1.51 -0.81 8.93
CA GLU A 34 1.54 0.26 9.94
C GLU A 34 2.41 1.44 9.48
N ALA A 35 3.61 1.15 8.96
CA ALA A 35 4.50 2.15 8.40
C ALA A 35 3.90 2.84 7.16
N LEU A 36 3.19 2.10 6.30
CA LEU A 36 2.53 2.66 5.13
C LEU A 36 1.40 3.62 5.53
N MET A 37 0.56 3.22 6.50
CA MET A 37 -0.55 4.05 6.96
C MET A 37 -0.10 5.26 7.79
N GLY A 38 1.03 5.14 8.50
CA GLY A 38 1.67 6.24 9.22
C GLY A 38 2.53 7.17 8.36
N GLY A 39 2.77 6.82 7.09
CA GLY A 39 3.69 7.54 6.20
C GLY A 39 3.16 8.85 5.61
N GLY A 40 1.92 9.25 5.93
CA GLY A 40 1.32 10.51 5.47
C GLY A 40 0.88 10.52 4.01
N PHE A 41 0.73 9.35 3.37
CA PHE A 41 0.27 9.24 1.99
C PHE A 41 -1.24 9.51 1.88
N ASN A 42 -1.68 9.95 0.70
CA ASN A 42 -3.10 10.09 0.42
C ASN A 42 -3.72 8.72 0.13
N TYR A 43 -4.59 8.25 1.01
CA TYR A 43 -5.32 7.01 0.83
C TYR A 43 -6.78 7.12 1.29
N SER A 44 -7.63 6.27 0.73
CA SER A 44 -9.00 6.03 1.19
C SER A 44 -9.16 4.57 1.60
N ARG A 45 -10.03 4.29 2.58
CA ARG A 45 -10.29 2.94 3.08
C ARG A 45 -11.77 2.61 2.98
N GLU A 46 -12.07 1.44 2.42
CA GLU A 46 -13.42 0.87 2.35
C GLU A 46 -13.36 -0.56 2.90
N GLY A 47 -13.82 -0.74 4.14
CA GLY A 47 -13.69 -2.03 4.83
C GLY A 47 -12.23 -2.46 5.03
N SER A 48 -11.87 -3.62 4.45
CA SER A 48 -10.51 -4.17 4.43
C SER A 48 -9.67 -3.69 3.24
N ASP A 49 -10.25 -2.93 2.32
CA ASP A 49 -9.57 -2.49 1.12
C ASP A 49 -9.09 -1.05 1.26
N ILE A 50 -7.87 -0.78 0.81
CA ILE A 50 -7.21 0.51 0.86
C ILE A 50 -6.83 0.91 -0.56
N PHE A 51 -7.19 2.13 -0.94
CA PHE A 51 -6.78 2.73 -2.19
C PHE A 51 -5.76 3.82 -1.90
N LEU A 52 -4.51 3.63 -2.33
CA LEU A 52 -3.41 4.55 -2.08
C LEU A 52 -3.02 5.25 -3.38
N GLN A 53 -3.03 6.58 -3.35
CA GLN A 53 -2.68 7.42 -4.49
C GLN A 53 -1.24 7.90 -4.36
N ILE A 54 -0.44 7.64 -5.39
CA ILE A 54 0.96 8.04 -5.46
C ILE A 54 1.06 9.22 -6.43
N ALA A 55 1.27 10.41 -5.88
CA ALA A 55 1.28 11.67 -6.60
C ALA A 55 2.69 12.07 -7.08
N SER A 56 3.76 11.48 -6.53
CA SER A 56 5.13 11.84 -6.87
C SER A 56 6.12 10.67 -6.83
N GLU A 57 7.29 10.85 -7.48
CA GLU A 57 8.40 9.88 -7.44
C GLU A 57 8.93 9.69 -6.01
N THR A 58 8.96 10.75 -5.20
CA THR A 58 9.38 10.68 -3.80
C THR A 58 8.47 9.76 -2.99
N GLU A 59 7.15 9.88 -3.16
CA GLU A 59 6.18 8.98 -2.52
C GLU A 59 6.37 7.54 -3.00
N LEU A 60 6.54 7.34 -4.30
CA LEU A 60 6.78 6.02 -4.88
C LEU A 60 8.01 5.34 -4.27
N LEU A 61 9.13 6.06 -4.18
CA LEU A 61 10.37 5.56 -3.57
C LEU A 61 10.17 5.24 -2.09
N HIS A 62 9.41 6.06 -1.37
CA HIS A 62 9.13 5.84 0.04
C HIS A 62 8.29 4.56 0.25
N ILE A 63 7.22 4.40 -0.54
CA ILE A 63 6.35 3.22 -0.48
C ILE A 63 7.14 1.96 -0.86
N ARG A 64 8.02 2.03 -1.87
CA ARG A 64 8.90 0.90 -2.23
C ARG A 64 9.85 0.51 -1.10
N ARG A 65 10.36 1.47 -0.31
CA ARG A 65 11.20 1.18 0.86
C ARG A 65 10.43 0.47 1.97
N ILE A 66 9.19 0.90 2.22
CA ILE A 66 8.32 0.31 3.25
C ILE A 66 7.89 -1.11 2.84
N THR A 67 7.31 -1.23 1.65
CA THR A 67 6.62 -2.44 1.20
C THR A 67 7.55 -3.46 0.55
N LYS A 68 8.73 -3.02 0.07
CA LYS A 68 9.65 -3.81 -0.77
C LYS A 68 9.02 -4.32 -2.07
N ILE A 69 7.85 -3.81 -2.45
CA ILE A 69 7.13 -4.21 -3.66
C ILE A 69 7.75 -3.50 -4.86
N PRO A 70 7.94 -4.19 -5.99
CA PRO A 70 8.31 -3.57 -7.24
C PRO A 70 7.10 -2.83 -7.83
N LEU A 71 6.78 -1.65 -7.26
CA LEU A 71 5.80 -0.73 -7.86
C LEU A 71 6.40 -0.23 -9.18
N PHE A 72 5.75 -0.56 -10.30
CA PHE A 72 6.28 -0.30 -11.63
C PHE A 72 6.55 1.19 -11.83
N ILE A 73 7.73 1.49 -12.39
CA ILE A 73 8.02 2.76 -13.02
C ILE A 73 8.11 2.47 -14.51
N LYS A 74 7.07 2.80 -15.27
CA LYS A 74 7.25 3.02 -16.71
C LYS A 74 7.56 4.51 -16.88
N PHE A 75 8.82 4.79 -17.19
CA PHE A 75 9.25 6.06 -17.76
C PHE A 75 8.99 6.04 -19.28
#